data_AF-A0A8J8TK53-F1
#
_entry.id   AF-A0A8J8TK53-F1
#
_cell.length_a   1.000
_cell.length_b   1.000
_cell.length_c   1.000
_cell.angle_alpha   90.00
_cell.angle_beta   90.00
_cell.angle_gamma   90.00
#
_symmetry.space_group_name_H-M   'P 1'
#
loop_
_entity.id
_entity.type
_entity.pdbx_description
1 polymer ?
#
loop_
_entity_poly.entity_id
_entity_poly.type
_entity_poly.pdbx_seq_one_letter_code
_entity_poly.pdbx_strand_id
1 'polypeptide(L)'
;MIYVCKNCNYTFWVKRARCPKCNSSEFSEIKANEGEVIQSWKLNATPDGFENSYFLLLVKIGNARVFCRSLEHPRSNKVRIDENGLCREIN
;
A
#
# COMPACT_ATOMS: atom_id res chain seq x y z
N MET A 1 -2.41 7.01 -1.98
CA MET A 1 -1.88 8.04 -2.89
C MET A 1 -0.48 7.63 -3.28
N ILE A 2 -0.15 7.65 -4.57
CA ILE A 2 1.20 7.30 -5.06
C ILE A 2 1.92 8.57 -5.45
N TYR A 3 3.16 8.69 -4.99
CA TYR A 3 4.09 9.74 -5.41
C TYR A 3 5.03 9.17 -6.46
N VAL A 4 5.23 9.91 -7.53
CA VAL A 4 6.14 9.56 -8.62
C VAL A 4 7.19 10.65 -8.75
N CYS A 5 8.47 10.28 -8.73
CA CYS A 5 9.55 11.23 -8.97
C CYS A 5 9.54 11.67 -10.44
N LYS A 6 9.46 12.98 -10.71
CA LYS A 6 9.43 13.52 -12.08
C LYS A 6 10.73 13.29 -12.86
N ASN A 7 11.86 13.11 -12.16
CA ASN A 7 13.17 12.94 -12.78
C ASN A 7 13.49 11.49 -13.16
N CYS A 8 13.09 10.50 -12.34
CA CYS A 8 13.48 9.09 -12.55
C CYS A 8 12.33 8.08 -12.48
N ASN A 9 11.08 8.54 -12.42
CA ASN A 9 9.86 7.73 -12.38
C ASN A 9 9.78 6.71 -11.21
N TYR A 10 10.65 6.83 -10.20
CA TYR A 10 10.57 5.99 -9.01
C TYR A 10 9.29 6.31 -8.24
N THR A 11 8.58 5.27 -7.78
CA THR A 11 7.27 5.41 -7.14
C THR A 11 7.30 4.96 -5.69
N PHE A 12 6.51 5.62 -4.86
CA PHE A 12 6.41 5.30 -3.44
C PHE A 12 5.08 5.82 -2.87
N TRP A 13 4.60 5.21 -1.79
CA TRP A 13 3.28 5.49 -1.22
C TRP A 13 3.25 6.63 -0.18
N VAL A 14 4.36 6.84 0.52
CA VAL A 14 4.45 7.84 1.60
C VAL A 14 5.19 9.06 1.08
N LYS A 15 4.68 10.27 1.31
CA LYS A 15 5.36 11.51 0.90
C LYS A 15 6.79 11.54 1.43
N ARG A 16 7.76 11.87 0.59
CA ARG A 16 9.17 12.00 0.96
C ARG A 16 9.66 13.39 0.62
N ALA A 17 10.62 13.88 1.41
CA ALA A 17 11.31 15.13 1.10
C ALA A 17 12.22 14.99 -0.14
N ARG A 18 12.80 13.81 -0.36
CA ARG A 18 13.76 13.52 -1.43
C ARG A 18 13.56 12.13 -2.03
N CYS A 19 13.81 12.00 -3.34
CA CYS A 19 13.76 10.73 -4.04
C CYS A 19 14.93 9.85 -3.60
N PRO A 20 14.72 8.60 -3.14
CA PRO A 20 15.81 7.72 -2.69
C PRO A 20 16.71 7.22 -3.83
N LYS A 21 16.30 7.40 -5.10
CA LYS A 21 17.06 6.96 -6.27
C LYS A 21 17.89 8.07 -6.91
N CYS A 22 17.37 9.29 -6.99
CA CYS A 22 18.02 10.40 -7.70
C CYS A 22 18.11 11.71 -6.90
N ASN A 23 17.69 11.71 -5.62
CA ASN A 23 17.72 12.85 -4.70
C ASN A 23 16.94 14.12 -5.16
N SER A 24 16.11 14.02 -6.20
CA SER A 24 15.18 15.08 -6.59
C SER A 24 14.12 15.34 -5.51
N SER A 25 13.68 16.58 -5.40
CA SER A 25 12.55 17.02 -4.54
C SER A 25 11.24 17.19 -5.32
N GLU A 26 11.23 16.89 -6.62
CA GLU A 26 10.07 17.08 -7.47
C GLU A 26 9.27 15.78 -7.67
N PHE A 27 8.00 15.83 -7.29
CA PHE A 27 7.08 14.69 -7.35
C PHE A 27 5.76 15.07 -8.04
N SER A 28 5.15 14.11 -8.71
CA SER A 28 3.73 14.13 -9.07
C SER A 28 2.95 13.16 -8.18
N GLU A 29 1.65 13.38 -8.04
CA GLU A 29 0.75 12.56 -7.24
C GLU A 29 -0.26 11.86 -8.15
N ILE A 30 -0.44 10.56 -7.93
CA ILE A 30 -1.44 9.74 -8.60
C ILE A 30 -2.41 9.23 -7.53
N LYS A 31 -3.69 9.56 -7.69
CA LYS A 31 -4.76 8.95 -6.90
C LYS A 31 -5.03 7.55 -7.43
N ALA A 32 -4.22 6.61 -6.96
CA ALA A 32 -4.45 5.18 -7.12
C ALA A 32 -4.64 4.55 -5.74
N ASN A 33 -5.72 3.80 -5.59
CA ASN A 33 -6.06 3.07 -4.37
C ASN A 33 -6.40 1.59 -4.64
N GLU A 34 -6.35 1.13 -5.89
CA GLU A 34 -6.61 -0.26 -6.27
C GLU A 34 -5.32 -0.95 -6.69
N GLY A 35 -5.15 -2.20 -6.31
CA GLY A 35 -3.95 -2.96 -6.65
C GLY A 35 -4.10 -4.46 -6.46
N GLU A 36 -2.98 -5.13 -6.73
CA GLU A 36 -2.90 -6.58 -6.69
C GLU A 36 -2.19 -7.06 -5.43
N VAL A 37 -2.77 -8.03 -4.71
CA VAL A 37 -2.16 -8.70 -3.57
C VAL A 37 -1.01 -9.57 -4.07
N ILE A 38 0.21 -9.24 -3.65
CA ILE A 38 1.43 -10.02 -3.92
C ILE A 38 1.56 -11.13 -2.88
N GLN A 39 1.33 -10.79 -1.61
CA GLN A 39 1.53 -11.69 -0.48
C GLN A 39 0.62 -11.31 0.69
N SER A 40 0.24 -12.30 1.48
CA SER A 40 -0.55 -12.12 2.70
C SER A 40 0.07 -12.87 3.88
N TRP A 41 -0.03 -12.29 5.07
CA TRP A 41 0.34 -12.91 6.33
C TRP A 41 -0.79 -12.74 7.33
N LYS A 42 -1.17 -13.81 8.02
CA LYS A 42 -2.07 -13.70 9.17
C LYS A 42 -1.24 -13.36 10.41
N LEU A 43 -1.52 -12.23 11.03
CA LEU A 43 -0.96 -11.84 12.31
C LEU A 43 -1.98 -12.14 13.40
N ASN A 44 -1.51 -12.78 14.48
CA ASN A 44 -2.29 -13.06 15.69
C ASN A 44 -1.58 -12.39 16.87
N ALA A 45 -2.33 -12.11 17.95
CA ALA A 45 -1.80 -11.45 19.15
C ALA A 45 -1.15 -10.09 18.82
N THR A 46 -1.97 -9.20 18.27
CA THR A 46 -1.59 -7.86 17.83
C THR A 46 -1.58 -6.87 19.01
N PRO A 47 -0.90 -5.70 18.87
CA PRO A 47 -0.85 -4.71 19.94
C PRO A 47 -2.22 -4.11 20.27
N ASP A 48 -2.36 -3.61 21.50
CA ASP A 48 -3.55 -2.86 21.93
C ASP A 48 -3.87 -1.69 20.98
N GLY A 49 -5.16 -1.50 20.69
CA GLY A 49 -5.63 -0.52 19.71
C GLY A 49 -5.81 -1.07 18.28
N PHE A 50 -5.50 -2.35 18.05
CA PHE A 50 -5.79 -3.08 16.82
C PHE A 50 -6.66 -4.31 17.10
N GLU A 51 -7.21 -4.90 16.04
CA GLU A 51 -7.96 -6.15 16.13
C GLU A 51 -7.02 -7.31 16.49
N ASN A 52 -7.44 -8.19 17.42
CA ASN A 52 -6.64 -9.31 17.96
C ASN A 52 -5.94 -10.19 16.89
N SER A 53 -6.53 -10.26 15.69
CA SER A 53 -5.89 -10.82 14.51
C SER A 53 -6.31 -10.08 13.26
N TYR A 54 -5.38 -9.86 12.33
CA TYR A 54 -5.65 -9.32 11.00
C TYR A 54 -4.67 -9.89 9.98
N PHE A 55 -4.96 -9.69 8.69
CA PHE A 55 -4.06 -10.00 7.60
C PHE A 55 -3.26 -8.75 7.24
N LEU A 56 -1.93 -8.87 7.21
CA LEU A 56 -1.07 -7.88 6.60
C LEU A 56 -0.90 -8.28 5.12
N LEU A 57 -1.24 -7.38 4.21
CA LEU A 57 -1.14 -7.62 2.77
C LEU A 57 -0.04 -6.75 2.18
N LEU A 58 0.82 -7.35 1.34
CA LEU A 58 1.71 -6.63 0.45
C LEU A 58 1.02 -6.47 -0.90
N VAL A 59 0.69 -5.23 -1.26
CA VAL A 59 -0.09 -4.90 -2.46
C VAL A 59 0.77 -4.12 -3.45
N LYS A 60 0.63 -4.44 -4.74
CA LYS A 60 1.20 -3.68 -5.86
C LYS A 60 0.15 -2.72 -6.41
N ILE A 61 0.41 -1.43 -6.34
CA ILE A 61 -0.42 -0.38 -6.97
C ILE A 61 0.48 0.34 -7.98
N GLY A 62 0.22 0.13 -9.27
CA GLY A 62 1.14 0.56 -10.33
C GLY A 62 2.55 -0.02 -10.13
N ASN A 63 3.55 0.86 -9.95
CA ASN A 63 4.93 0.47 -9.67
C ASN A 63 5.30 0.51 -8.18
N ALA A 64 4.36 0.91 -7.30
CA ALA A 64 4.60 1.02 -5.88
C ALA A 64 4.18 -0.27 -5.16
N ARG A 65 4.90 -0.58 -4.07
CA ARG A 65 4.52 -1.64 -3.13
C ARG A 65 4.09 -1.02 -1.81
N VAL A 66 2.99 -1.51 -1.27
CA VAL A 66 2.30 -0.91 -0.12
C VAL A 66 1.85 -2.01 0.83
N PHE A 67 1.97 -1.76 2.13
CA PHE A 67 1.33 -2.58 3.14
C PHE A 67 -0.03 -2.00 3.51
N CYS A 68 -1.04 -2.86 3.59
CA CYS A 68 -2.36 -2.54 4.15
C CYS A 68 -2.81 -3.69 5.05
N ARG A 69 -3.75 -3.39 5.95
CA ARG A 69 -4.37 -4.41 6.82
C ARG A 69 -5.69 -4.87 6.19
N SER A 70 -6.05 -6.13 6.37
CA SER A 70 -7.37 -6.65 6.03
C SER A 70 -7.90 -7.47 7.21
N LEU A 71 -9.18 -7.33 7.52
CA LEU A 71 -9.83 -8.14 8.56
C LEU A 71 -10.08 -9.57 8.09
N GLU A 72 -10.18 -9.75 6.78
CA GLU A 72 -10.45 -11.04 6.14
C GLU A 72 -9.30 -11.46 5.23
N HIS A 73 -9.15 -12.76 5.00
CA HIS A 73 -8.22 -13.26 3.99
C HIS A 73 -8.80 -12.93 2.59
N PRO A 74 -8.06 -12.21 1.73
CA PRO A 74 -8.55 -11.88 0.40
C PRO A 74 -8.73 -13.17 -0.42
N ARG A 75 -9.89 -13.32 -1.07
CA ARG A 75 -10.20 -14.48 -1.92
C ARG A 75 -9.78 -14.23 -3.36
N SER A 76 -9.83 -12.99 -3.81
CA SER A 76 -9.26 -12.51 -5.06
C SER A 76 -7.89 -11.85 -4.83
N ASN A 77 -7.16 -11.66 -5.93
CA ASN A 77 -5.91 -10.90 -5.89
C ASN A 77 -6.14 -9.39 -5.98
N LYS A 78 -7.37 -8.88 -6.09
CA LYS A 78 -7.63 -7.44 -6.26
C LYS A 78 -8.18 -6.83 -4.99
N VAL A 79 -7.58 -5.72 -4.59
CA VAL A 79 -7.99 -4.99 -3.39
C VAL A 79 -7.99 -3.48 -3.62
N ARG A 80 -8.82 -2.79 -2.86
CA ARG A 80 -8.81 -1.33 -2.72
C ARG A 80 -8.37 -0.95 -1.30
N ILE A 81 -7.45 0.00 -1.19
CA ILE A 81 -7.00 0.59 0.07
C ILE A 81 -7.88 1.80 0.41
N ASP A 82 -8.47 1.82 1.59
CA ASP A 82 -9.20 2.98 2.11
C ASP A 82 -8.29 4.02 2.80
N GLU A 83 -8.88 5.13 3.25
CA GLU A 83 -8.17 6.23 3.90
C GLU A 83 -7.53 5.86 5.25
N ASN A 84 -8.00 4.78 5.89
CA ASN A 84 -7.48 4.27 7.15
C ASN A 84 -6.40 3.17 6.95
N GLY A 85 -6.02 2.91 5.70
CA GLY A 85 -5.04 1.89 5.35
C GLY A 85 -5.58 0.46 5.43
N LEU A 86 -6.90 0.28 5.42
CA LEU A 86 -7.54 -1.03 5.31
C LEU A 86 -7.73 -1.40 3.85
N CYS A 87 -7.38 -2.63 3.51
CA CYS A 87 -7.66 -3.26 2.24
C CYS A 87 -9.03 -3.94 2.29
N ARG A 88 -9.80 -3.73 1.22
CA ARG A 88 -11.04 -4.46 0.95
C ARG A 88 -10.94 -5.12 -0.40
N GLU A 89 -11.40 -6.36 -0.46
CA GLU A 89 -11.50 -7.10 -1.72
C GLU A 89 -12.44 -6.38 -2.69
N ILE A 90 -12.08 -6.40 -3.97
CA ILE A 90 -12.93 -5.93 -5.06
C ILE A 90 -13.05 -7.02 -6.12
N ASN A 91 -14.24 -7.11 -6.73
CA ASN A 91 -14.54 -8.05 -7.80
C ASN A 91 -13.93 -7.59 -9.13
#